data_AF-A0A950V719-F1
#
_entry.id   AF-A0A950V719-F1
#
_cell.length_a   1.000
_cell.length_b   1.000
_cell.length_c   1.000
_cell.angle_alpha   90.00
_cell.angle_beta   90.00
_cell.angle_gamma   90.00
#
_symmetry.space_group_name_H-M   'P 1'
#
loop_
_entity.id
_entity.type
_entity.pdbx_description
1 polymer ?
#
loop_
_entity_poly.entity_id
_entity_poly.type
_entity_poly.pdbx_seq_one_letter_code
_entity_poly.pdbx_strand_id
1 'polypeptide(L)'
;MLVPELSTYSGRRRVVPDGTVRDEFRLARGWWEAKDTSDDLGAEIQKKLKAGYPSRNTIFEDTRTAVLYQDRGEAGEFALREPLKIAALLNQFFSHDESDEREFQLAMDEFKSRIPDLAQSLYEHIAEAHKGNARFKQAFAEFVALCRQSLNPERSEHMVDEMLIQHLLTERLMRNLFQNPDFIHRNVVAAQIQKVIDALASTSFSTAEFLKKLDP
;
A
#
# COMPACT_ATOMS: atom_id res chain seq x y z
N MET A 1 -6.39 14.26 13.08
CA MET A 1 -6.53 15.52 12.31
C MET A 1 -7.53 15.31 11.18
N LEU A 2 -8.58 16.14 11.07
CA LEU A 2 -9.50 16.14 9.92
C LEU A 2 -8.94 17.05 8.82
N VAL A 3 -8.88 16.56 7.58
CA VAL A 3 -8.38 17.28 6.41
C VAL A 3 -9.49 17.33 5.35
N PRO A 4 -9.90 18.52 4.87
CA PRO A 4 -10.90 18.63 3.82
C PRO A 4 -10.35 18.26 2.44
N GLU A 5 -11.20 17.70 1.58
CA GLU A 5 -10.96 17.47 0.14
C GLU A 5 -9.64 16.77 -0.22
N LEU A 6 -9.21 15.84 0.62
CA LEU A 6 -7.95 15.14 0.44
C LEU A 6 -8.12 13.98 -0.55
N SER A 7 -7.52 14.09 -1.73
CA SER A 7 -7.58 13.00 -2.71
C SER A 7 -6.90 11.72 -2.19
N THR A 8 -7.58 10.59 -2.35
CA THR A 8 -7.05 9.25 -2.12
C THR A 8 -7.22 8.38 -3.37
N TYR A 9 -6.49 7.28 -3.43
CA TYR A 9 -6.60 6.30 -4.51
C TYR A 9 -7.23 5.03 -3.96
N SER A 10 -8.25 4.54 -4.64
CA SER A 10 -8.82 3.22 -4.42
C SER A 10 -8.50 2.39 -5.66
N GLY A 11 -7.48 1.53 -5.54
CA GLY A 11 -6.83 0.92 -6.69
C GLY A 11 -6.28 1.97 -7.65
N ARG A 12 -6.79 2.00 -8.89
CA ARG A 12 -6.36 2.95 -9.95
C ARG A 12 -7.22 4.21 -10.08
N ARG A 13 -8.29 4.35 -9.30
CA ARG A 13 -9.21 5.50 -9.39
C ARG A 13 -8.90 6.52 -8.32
N ARG A 14 -8.72 7.77 -8.73
CA ARG A 14 -8.61 8.92 -7.84
C ARG A 14 -10.02 9.29 -7.35
N VAL A 15 -10.20 9.30 -6.03
CA VAL A 15 -11.41 9.79 -5.37
C VAL A 15 -11.03 10.92 -4.43
N VAL A 16 -11.96 11.87 -4.23
CA VAL A 16 -11.74 13.01 -3.33
C VAL A 16 -12.90 13.02 -2.34
N PRO A 17 -12.66 12.55 -1.11
CA PRO A 17 -13.65 12.65 -0.05
C PRO A 17 -13.74 14.06 0.52
N ASP A 18 -14.94 14.44 0.95
CA ASP A 18 -15.19 15.78 1.50
C ASP A 18 -14.37 16.02 2.78
N GLY A 19 -14.26 14.98 3.60
CA GLY A 19 -13.37 14.95 4.77
C GLY A 19 -12.57 13.66 4.86
N THR A 20 -11.33 13.77 5.33
CA THR A 20 -10.48 12.61 5.68
C THR A 20 -9.89 12.79 7.07
N VAL A 21 -10.13 11.83 7.96
CA VAL A 21 -9.52 11.75 9.27
C VAL A 21 -8.17 11.05 9.16
N ARG A 22 -7.14 11.69 9.70
CA ARG A 22 -5.78 11.17 9.80
C ARG A 22 -5.31 11.02 11.23
N ASP A 23 -4.49 10.02 11.49
CA ASP A 23 -3.77 9.86 12.75
C ASP A 23 -2.49 10.72 12.79
N GLU A 24 -1.68 10.55 13.84
CA GLU A 24 -0.39 11.23 14.02
C GLU A 24 0.66 10.87 12.95
N PHE A 25 0.54 9.70 12.32
CA PHE A 25 1.40 9.23 11.22
C PHE A 25 0.90 9.68 9.84
N ARG A 26 -0.15 10.51 9.80
CA ARG A 26 -0.82 10.99 8.58
C ARG A 26 -1.50 9.90 7.75
N LEU A 27 -1.72 8.71 8.35
CA LEU A 27 -2.47 7.63 7.72
C LEU A 27 -3.96 7.95 7.79
N ALA A 28 -4.69 7.69 6.70
CA ALA A 28 -6.13 7.93 6.65
C ALA A 28 -6.87 6.82 7.42
N ARG A 29 -7.63 7.21 8.44
CA ARG A 29 -8.39 6.32 9.36
C ARG A 29 -9.90 6.38 9.18
N GLY A 30 -10.39 7.37 8.44
CA GLY A 30 -11.80 7.45 8.11
C GLY A 30 -12.10 8.56 7.11
N TRP A 31 -13.26 8.47 6.48
CA TRP A 31 -13.72 9.41 5.47
C TRP A 31 -15.12 9.95 5.78
N TRP A 32 -15.40 11.13 5.26
CA TRP A 32 -16.67 11.79 5.38
C TRP A 32 -17.15 12.23 4.00
N GLU A 33 -18.40 11.90 3.69
CA GLU A 33 -19.11 12.28 2.47
C GLU A 33 -20.44 12.95 2.83
N ALA A 34 -20.54 14.24 2.52
CA ALA A 34 -21.76 15.02 2.69
C ALA A 34 -22.55 15.04 1.38
N LYS A 35 -23.88 14.96 1.47
CA LYS A 35 -24.81 15.03 0.35
C LYS A 35 -25.94 16.01 0.65
N ASP A 36 -26.61 16.48 -0.39
CA ASP A 36 -27.72 17.41 -0.23
C ASP A 36 -28.96 16.66 0.26
N THR A 37 -29.77 17.33 1.09
CA THR A 37 -30.96 16.74 1.73
C THR A 37 -32.07 16.33 0.75
N SER A 38 -31.98 16.77 -0.51
CA SER A 38 -32.88 16.39 -1.60
C SER A 38 -32.54 15.05 -2.24
N ASP A 39 -31.36 14.50 -1.97
CA ASP A 39 -30.87 13.28 -2.59
C ASP A 39 -31.40 12.02 -1.88
N ASP A 40 -31.57 10.94 -2.64
CA ASP A 40 -31.69 9.61 -2.06
C ASP A 40 -30.30 9.17 -1.58
N LEU A 41 -30.07 9.31 -0.27
CA LEU A 41 -28.81 8.99 0.37
C LEU A 41 -28.36 7.55 0.07
N GLY A 42 -29.28 6.59 0.02
CA GLY A 42 -28.98 5.20 -0.30
C GLY A 42 -28.47 5.04 -1.73
N ALA A 43 -29.11 5.70 -2.69
CA ALA A 43 -28.68 5.68 -4.09
C ALA A 43 -27.29 6.33 -4.29
N GLU A 44 -27.02 7.45 -3.61
CA GLU A 44 -25.73 8.14 -3.68
C GLU A 44 -24.61 7.34 -3.01
N ILE A 45 -24.88 6.67 -1.88
CA ILE A 45 -23.93 5.72 -1.26
C ILE A 45 -23.53 4.65 -2.27
N GLN A 46 -24.50 3.98 -2.90
CA GLN A 46 -24.21 2.91 -3.86
C GLN A 46 -23.40 3.40 -5.07
N LYS A 47 -23.67 4.61 -5.54
CA LYS A 47 -22.92 5.25 -6.63
C LYS A 47 -21.47 5.54 -6.21
N LYS A 48 -21.24 6.02 -4.99
CA LYS A 48 -19.91 6.29 -4.44
C LYS A 48 -19.12 5.01 -4.22
N LEU A 49 -19.74 3.96 -3.66
CA LEU A 49 -19.11 2.65 -3.51
C LEU A 49 -18.67 2.07 -4.86
N LYS A 50 -19.54 2.13 -5.89
CA LYS A 50 -19.19 1.71 -7.27
C LYS A 50 -18.09 2.55 -7.91
N ALA A 51 -18.00 3.83 -7.54
CA ALA A 51 -16.92 4.71 -7.99
C ALA A 51 -15.58 4.39 -7.30
N GLY A 52 -15.59 3.58 -6.23
CA GLY A 52 -14.40 3.14 -5.51
C GLY A 52 -14.15 3.94 -4.23
N TYR A 53 -15.12 4.71 -3.72
CA TYR A 53 -14.95 5.37 -2.43
C TYR A 53 -14.75 4.33 -1.32
N PRO A 54 -13.86 4.60 -0.36
CA PRO A 54 -13.56 3.67 0.72
C PRO A 54 -14.83 3.38 1.54
N SER A 55 -15.01 2.12 1.93
CA SER A 55 -16.14 1.64 2.73
C SER A 55 -15.71 1.00 4.06
N ARG A 56 -14.43 1.16 4.41
CA ARG A 56 -13.81 0.52 5.58
C ARG A 56 -13.99 1.33 6.87
N ASN A 57 -14.13 2.64 6.79
CA ASN A 57 -14.59 3.50 7.88
C ASN A 57 -15.07 4.85 7.32
N THR A 58 -16.30 4.92 6.82
CA THR A 58 -16.81 6.10 6.10
C THR A 58 -18.18 6.50 6.61
N ILE A 59 -18.37 7.80 6.87
CA ILE A 59 -19.68 8.40 7.15
C ILE A 59 -20.22 8.98 5.84
N PHE A 60 -21.42 8.57 5.46
CA PHE A 60 -22.22 9.21 4.41
C PHE A 60 -23.40 9.92 5.07
N GLU A 61 -23.68 11.17 4.75
CA GLU A 61 -24.78 11.92 5.38
C GLU A 61 -25.50 12.90 4.46
N ASP A 62 -26.75 13.23 4.79
CA ASP A 62 -27.63 14.17 4.08
C ASP A 62 -28.13 15.34 4.96
N THR A 63 -27.43 15.63 6.04
CA THR A 63 -27.75 16.55 7.17
C THR A 63 -28.89 16.11 8.09
N ARG A 64 -29.65 15.07 7.74
CA ARG A 64 -30.71 14.50 8.61
C ARG A 64 -30.32 13.14 9.15
N THR A 65 -29.71 12.34 8.30
CA THR A 65 -29.33 10.96 8.56
C THR A 65 -27.88 10.77 8.15
N ALA A 66 -27.16 9.98 8.93
CA ALA A 66 -25.83 9.49 8.61
C ALA A 66 -25.84 7.97 8.57
N VAL A 67 -25.21 7.39 7.55
CA VAL A 67 -24.97 5.96 7.44
C VAL A 67 -23.47 5.72 7.60
N LEU A 68 -23.11 4.93 8.61
CA LEU A 68 -21.74 4.53 8.88
C LEU A 68 -21.44 3.22 8.17
N TYR A 69 -20.38 3.22 7.36
CA TYR A 69 -19.81 2.02 6.76
C TYR A 69 -18.51 1.66 7.46
N GLN A 70 -18.39 0.41 7.92
CA GLN A 70 -17.19 -0.15 8.54
C GLN A 70 -16.96 -1.56 8.03
N ASP A 71 -15.69 -1.99 7.92
CA ASP A 71 -15.35 -3.34 7.45
C ASP A 71 -16.00 -3.72 6.10
N ARG A 72 -16.19 -2.72 5.22
CA ARG A 72 -16.85 -2.84 3.90
C ARG A 72 -18.34 -3.18 3.95
N GLY A 73 -18.97 -3.10 5.11
CA GLY A 73 -20.41 -3.26 5.32
C GLY A 73 -21.05 -2.04 5.96
N GLU A 74 -22.37 -2.01 5.97
CA GLU A 74 -23.12 -1.00 6.72
C GLU A 74 -23.09 -1.36 8.21
N ALA A 75 -22.59 -0.46 9.04
CA ALA A 75 -22.46 -0.63 10.48
C ALA A 75 -23.66 -0.03 11.24
N GLY A 76 -24.35 0.93 10.65
CA GLY A 76 -25.61 1.46 11.19
C GLY A 76 -26.03 2.80 10.59
N GLU A 77 -27.28 3.15 10.87
CA GLU A 77 -27.91 4.42 10.50
C GLU A 77 -28.19 5.27 11.76
N PHE A 78 -27.90 6.57 11.66
CA PHE A 78 -27.91 7.50 12.78
C PHE A 78 -28.65 8.79 12.43
N ALA A 79 -29.60 9.19 13.28
CA ALA A 79 -30.30 10.47 13.13
C ALA A 79 -29.40 11.63 13.59
N LEU A 80 -29.11 12.58 12.69
CA LEU A 80 -28.27 13.76 12.96
C LEU A 80 -29.02 14.89 13.68
N ARG A 81 -30.30 14.69 14.02
CA ARG A 81 -31.08 15.60 14.86
C ARG A 81 -31.06 15.22 16.35
N GLU A 82 -30.53 14.05 16.68
CA GLU A 82 -30.50 13.52 18.04
C GLU A 82 -29.08 13.54 18.59
N PRO A 83 -28.75 14.38 19.60
CA PRO A 83 -27.39 14.51 20.11
C PRO A 83 -26.77 13.19 20.59
N LEU A 84 -27.57 12.30 21.18
CA LEU A 84 -27.10 10.99 21.63
C LEU A 84 -26.71 10.07 20.46
N LYS A 85 -27.45 10.14 19.34
CA LYS A 85 -27.15 9.37 18.12
C LYS A 85 -25.90 9.90 17.43
N ILE A 86 -25.72 11.22 17.41
CA ILE A 86 -24.49 11.86 16.91
C ILE A 86 -23.29 11.42 17.75
N ALA A 87 -23.39 11.48 19.08
CA ALA A 87 -22.32 11.03 19.97
C ALA A 87 -21.98 9.54 19.76
N ALA A 88 -23.00 8.69 19.61
CA ALA A 88 -22.81 7.27 19.31
C ALA A 88 -22.08 7.06 17.97
N LEU A 89 -22.52 7.74 16.90
CA LEU A 89 -21.88 7.71 15.59
C LEU A 89 -20.41 8.12 15.67
N LEU A 90 -20.12 9.28 16.26
CA LEU A 90 -18.75 9.80 16.33
C LEU A 90 -17.86 8.92 17.18
N ASN A 91 -18.35 8.43 18.33
CA ASN A 91 -17.59 7.50 19.15
C ASN A 91 -17.29 6.20 18.41
N GLN A 92 -18.28 5.63 17.70
CA GLN A 92 -18.08 4.43 16.89
C GLN A 92 -17.13 4.67 15.73
N PHE A 93 -17.18 5.84 15.08
CA PHE A 93 -16.30 6.20 13.97
C PHE A 93 -14.84 6.43 14.39
N PHE A 94 -14.61 7.17 15.47
CA PHE A 94 -13.26 7.50 15.95
C PHE A 94 -12.62 6.38 16.77
N SER A 95 -13.41 5.51 17.39
CA SER A 95 -12.92 4.33 18.12
C SER A 95 -12.84 3.10 17.22
N HIS A 96 -13.19 3.23 15.94
CA HIS A 96 -13.00 2.16 14.98
C HIS A 96 -11.51 1.97 14.75
N ASP A 97 -10.99 0.97 15.43
CA ASP A 97 -9.72 0.40 15.08
C ASP A 97 -9.95 -0.41 13.81
N GLU A 98 -9.48 0.12 12.68
CA GLU A 98 -9.27 -0.69 11.48
C GLU A 98 -8.31 -1.80 11.90
N SER A 99 -8.84 -2.93 12.36
CA SER A 99 -8.08 -4.17 12.40
C SER A 99 -7.86 -4.69 10.97
N ASP A 100 -7.41 -3.80 10.06
CA ASP A 100 -6.38 -4.12 9.08
C ASP A 100 -5.25 -4.88 9.78
N GLU A 101 -5.03 -4.73 11.10
CA GLU A 101 -4.18 -5.62 11.90
C GLU A 101 -4.45 -7.10 11.68
N ARG A 102 -5.69 -7.59 11.48
CA ARG A 102 -5.91 -9.02 11.23
C ARG A 102 -5.50 -9.43 9.81
N GLU A 103 -5.90 -8.69 8.80
CA GLU A 103 -5.47 -8.97 7.41
C GLU A 103 -3.97 -8.74 7.23
N PHE A 104 -3.42 -7.68 7.84
CA PHE A 104 -2.01 -7.35 7.91
C PHE A 104 -1.25 -8.42 8.68
N GLN A 105 -1.73 -8.88 9.83
CA GLN A 105 -1.07 -9.93 10.61
C GLN A 105 -1.15 -11.27 9.88
N LEU A 106 -2.27 -11.61 9.25
CA LEU A 106 -2.40 -12.81 8.41
C LEU A 106 -1.45 -12.76 7.21
N ALA A 107 -1.44 -11.64 6.47
CA ALA A 107 -0.54 -11.44 5.34
C ALA A 107 0.93 -11.41 5.79
N MET A 108 1.22 -10.84 6.95
CA MET A 108 2.56 -10.75 7.50
C MET A 108 3.03 -12.09 8.07
N ASP A 109 2.15 -12.90 8.63
CA ASP A 109 2.47 -14.25 9.12
C ASP A 109 2.63 -15.24 7.96
N GLU A 110 1.77 -15.16 6.92
CA GLU A 110 1.99 -15.87 5.66
C GLU A 110 3.34 -15.47 5.04
N PHE A 111 3.60 -14.17 4.94
CA PHE A 111 4.86 -13.66 4.38
C PHE A 111 6.06 -14.11 5.20
N LYS A 112 6.04 -13.98 6.54
CA LYS A 112 7.12 -14.43 7.44
C LYS A 112 7.45 -15.91 7.24
N SER A 113 6.43 -16.75 7.05
CA SER A 113 6.65 -18.18 6.81
C SER A 113 7.41 -18.47 5.51
N ARG A 114 7.31 -17.58 4.51
CA ARG A 114 7.91 -17.72 3.17
C ARG A 114 9.20 -16.93 2.99
N ILE A 115 9.54 -15.99 3.90
CA ILE A 115 10.77 -15.17 3.81
C ILE A 115 12.03 -16.04 3.62
N PRO A 116 12.27 -17.12 4.40
CA PRO A 116 13.49 -17.90 4.26
C PRO A 116 13.64 -18.50 2.85
N ASP A 117 12.59 -19.13 2.34
CA ASP A 117 12.61 -19.77 1.02
C ASP A 117 12.75 -18.75 -0.11
N LEU A 118 12.05 -17.61 0.00
CA LEU A 118 12.12 -16.52 -0.98
C LEU A 118 13.51 -15.86 -0.98
N ALA A 119 14.07 -15.60 0.21
CA ALA A 119 15.41 -15.04 0.35
C ALA A 119 16.47 -15.98 -0.23
N GLN A 120 16.36 -17.29 0.05
CA GLN A 120 17.25 -18.31 -0.48
C GLN A 120 17.16 -18.40 -2.01
N SER A 121 15.95 -18.43 -2.56
CA SER A 121 15.75 -18.46 -4.02
C SER A 121 16.32 -17.21 -4.72
N LEU A 122 16.09 -16.02 -4.15
CA LEU A 122 16.66 -14.77 -4.65
C LEU A 122 18.19 -14.77 -4.58
N TYR A 123 18.76 -15.26 -3.48
CA TYR A 123 20.20 -15.40 -3.30
C TYR A 123 20.82 -16.29 -4.38
N GLU A 124 20.24 -17.46 -4.63
CA GLU A 124 20.72 -18.40 -5.66
C GLU A 124 20.65 -17.80 -7.07
N HIS A 125 19.57 -17.08 -7.39
CA HIS A 125 19.42 -16.40 -8.67
C HIS A 125 20.44 -15.27 -8.87
N ILE A 126 20.69 -14.48 -7.83
CA ILE A 126 21.72 -13.42 -7.85
C ILE A 126 23.11 -14.04 -8.01
N ALA A 127 23.42 -15.09 -7.25
CA ALA A 127 24.69 -15.81 -7.34
C ALA A 127 24.94 -16.38 -8.74
N GLU A 128 23.90 -16.90 -9.41
CA GLU A 128 24.02 -17.39 -10.78
C GLU A 128 24.16 -16.26 -11.81
N ALA A 129 23.47 -15.14 -11.60
CA ALA A 129 23.60 -13.95 -12.45
C ALA A 129 25.03 -13.35 -12.38
N HIS A 130 25.65 -13.35 -11.20
CA HIS A 130 27.07 -12.98 -11.05
C HIS A 130 28.01 -13.84 -11.90
N LYS A 131 27.72 -15.13 -12.07
CA LYS A 131 28.53 -16.04 -12.91
C LYS A 131 28.30 -15.82 -14.39
N GLY A 132 27.04 -15.81 -14.83
CA GLY A 132 26.69 -15.96 -16.25
C GLY A 132 26.18 -14.70 -16.97
N ASN A 133 25.72 -13.68 -16.24
CA ASN A 133 24.98 -12.57 -16.84
C ASN A 133 25.82 -11.29 -16.90
N ALA A 134 26.42 -11.01 -18.06
CA ALA A 134 27.26 -9.81 -18.27
C ALA A 134 26.49 -8.50 -18.06
N ARG A 135 25.22 -8.45 -18.48
CA ARG A 135 24.37 -7.26 -18.30
C ARG A 135 24.08 -7.00 -16.83
N PHE A 136 23.78 -8.05 -16.07
CA PHE A 136 23.63 -7.96 -14.63
C PHE A 136 24.91 -7.49 -13.95
N LYS A 137 26.06 -8.08 -14.27
CA LYS A 137 27.36 -7.68 -13.70
C LYS A 137 27.65 -6.19 -13.92
N GLN A 138 27.38 -5.68 -15.11
CA GLN A 138 27.56 -4.25 -15.40
C GLN A 138 26.62 -3.38 -14.55
N ALA A 139 25.32 -3.67 -14.57
CA ALA A 139 24.34 -2.91 -13.79
C ALA A 139 24.62 -2.96 -12.28
N PHE A 140 25.04 -4.13 -11.78
CA PHE A 140 25.43 -4.34 -10.39
C PHE A 140 26.67 -3.52 -10.01
N ALA A 141 27.71 -3.51 -10.85
CA ALA A 141 28.91 -2.70 -10.59
C ALA A 141 28.61 -1.20 -10.52
N GLU A 142 27.75 -0.69 -11.42
CA GLU A 142 27.27 0.70 -11.38
C GLU A 142 26.52 0.99 -10.08
N PHE A 143 25.68 0.05 -9.62
CA PHE A 143 24.94 0.19 -8.37
C PHE A 143 25.84 0.14 -7.14
N VAL A 144 26.84 -0.76 -7.09
CA VAL A 144 27.85 -0.81 -6.02
C VAL A 144 28.60 0.51 -5.93
N ALA A 145 29.03 1.07 -7.06
CA ALA A 145 29.73 2.35 -7.10
C ALA A 145 28.87 3.48 -6.51
N LEU A 146 27.58 3.53 -6.87
CA LEU A 146 26.64 4.49 -6.31
C LEU A 146 26.44 4.31 -4.81
N CYS A 147 26.29 3.06 -4.34
CA CYS A 147 26.17 2.75 -2.91
C CYS A 147 27.41 3.17 -2.12
N ARG A 148 28.61 2.93 -2.67
CA ARG A 148 29.86 3.37 -2.05
C ARG A 148 29.99 4.89 -1.99
N GLN A 149 29.58 5.58 -3.05
CA GLN A 149 29.59 7.04 -3.12
C GLN A 149 28.57 7.68 -2.16
N SER A 150 27.38 7.09 -2.06
CA SER A 150 26.24 7.73 -1.37
C SER A 150 26.08 7.30 0.08
N LEU A 151 26.58 6.12 0.47
CA LEU A 151 26.34 5.53 1.80
C LEU A 151 27.65 5.32 2.57
N ASN A 152 28.51 4.41 2.10
CA ASN A 152 29.77 4.09 2.77
C ASN A 152 30.75 3.44 1.77
N PRO A 153 31.97 3.99 1.59
CA PRO A 153 33.00 3.46 0.69
C PRO A 153 33.40 2.00 0.95
N GLU A 154 33.32 1.52 2.19
CA GLU A 154 33.77 0.17 2.58
C GLU A 154 32.72 -0.92 2.36
N ARG A 155 31.58 -0.61 1.72
CA ARG A 155 30.57 -1.64 1.42
C ARG A 155 31.12 -2.71 0.47
N SER A 156 31.07 -3.95 0.93
CA SER A 156 31.36 -5.12 0.11
C SER A 156 30.24 -5.39 -0.89
N GLU A 157 30.56 -6.10 -1.97
CA GLU A 157 29.57 -6.52 -2.95
C GLU A 157 28.51 -7.44 -2.33
N HIS A 158 28.92 -8.33 -1.41
CA HIS A 158 28.00 -9.17 -0.65
C HIS A 158 26.93 -8.36 0.12
N MET A 159 27.32 -7.26 0.77
CA MET A 159 26.34 -6.39 1.44
C MET A 159 25.37 -5.74 0.45
N VAL A 160 25.82 -5.48 -0.78
CA VAL A 160 24.96 -4.92 -1.83
C VAL A 160 23.99 -5.99 -2.37
N ASP A 161 24.42 -7.25 -2.46
CA ASP A 161 23.52 -8.38 -2.75
C ASP A 161 22.44 -8.52 -1.67
N GLU A 162 22.81 -8.46 -0.39
CA GLU A 162 21.85 -8.48 0.72
C GLU A 162 20.86 -7.31 0.64
N MET A 163 21.33 -6.11 0.30
CA MET A 163 20.45 -4.95 0.10
C MET A 163 19.46 -5.16 -1.05
N LEU A 164 19.88 -5.78 -2.15
CA LEU A 164 18.98 -6.08 -3.27
C LEU A 164 17.91 -7.08 -2.86
N ILE A 165 18.28 -8.15 -2.13
CA ILE A 165 17.32 -9.15 -1.62
C ILE A 165 16.32 -8.48 -0.67
N GLN A 166 16.81 -7.69 0.29
CA GLN A 166 15.96 -6.98 1.23
C GLN A 166 15.01 -6.01 0.51
N HIS A 167 15.50 -5.27 -0.49
CA HIS A 167 14.67 -4.36 -1.28
C HIS A 167 13.57 -5.11 -2.03
N LEU A 168 13.90 -6.20 -2.73
CA LEU A 168 12.93 -7.02 -3.47
C LEU A 168 11.83 -7.59 -2.56
N LEU A 169 12.21 -8.09 -1.37
CA LEU A 169 11.26 -8.64 -0.41
C LEU A 169 10.36 -7.56 0.21
N THR A 170 10.95 -6.43 0.61
CA THR A 170 10.21 -5.33 1.26
C THR A 170 9.33 -4.57 0.28
N GLU A 171 9.77 -4.37 -0.96
CA GLU A 171 8.97 -3.80 -2.04
C GLU A 171 7.74 -4.66 -2.30
N ARG A 172 7.91 -5.98 -2.39
CA ARG A 172 6.81 -6.91 -2.58
C ARG A 172 5.79 -6.85 -1.44
N LEU A 173 6.26 -6.85 -0.19
CA LEU A 173 5.40 -6.69 0.98
C LEU A 173 4.60 -5.39 0.88
N MET A 174 5.26 -4.27 0.58
CA MET A 174 4.62 -2.95 0.47
C MET A 174 3.61 -2.91 -0.69
N ARG A 175 3.94 -3.47 -1.85
CA ARG A 175 3.05 -3.53 -3.02
C ARG A 175 1.79 -4.33 -2.72
N ASN A 176 1.93 -5.49 -2.06
CA ASN A 176 0.82 -6.38 -1.75
C ASN A 176 -0.06 -5.84 -0.62
N LEU A 177 0.54 -5.30 0.45
CA LEU A 177 -0.20 -4.75 1.58
C LEU A 177 -0.93 -3.44 1.23
N PHE A 178 -0.28 -2.53 0.51
CA PHE A 178 -0.82 -1.18 0.28
C PHE A 178 -1.52 -1.02 -1.07
N GLN A 179 -1.54 -2.06 -1.91
CA GLN A 179 -2.09 -2.04 -3.28
C GLN A 179 -1.64 -0.81 -4.10
N ASN A 180 -0.45 -0.28 -3.81
CA ASN A 180 0.06 0.96 -4.38
C ASN A 180 1.24 0.66 -5.31
N PRO A 181 1.00 0.48 -6.62
CA PRO A 181 2.06 0.16 -7.57
C PRO A 181 3.08 1.30 -7.77
N ASP A 182 2.72 2.53 -7.39
CA ASP A 182 3.54 3.74 -7.65
C ASP A 182 4.50 4.09 -6.50
N PHE A 183 4.55 3.30 -5.42
CA PHE A 183 5.42 3.57 -4.26
C PHE A 183 6.91 3.69 -4.63
N ILE A 184 7.32 3.11 -5.76
CA ILE A 184 8.71 2.96 -6.19
C ILE A 184 9.22 4.17 -6.97
N HIS A 185 8.32 4.96 -7.58
CA HIS A 185 8.72 5.95 -8.58
C HIS A 185 9.25 7.27 -8.00
N ARG A 186 9.50 7.37 -6.69
CA ARG A 186 9.94 8.62 -6.03
C ARG A 186 11.34 8.58 -5.41
N ASN A 187 12.08 7.46 -5.51
CA ASN A 187 13.41 7.34 -4.91
C ASN A 187 14.49 7.01 -5.96
N VAL A 188 15.53 7.85 -6.04
CA VAL A 188 16.69 7.66 -6.94
C VAL A 188 17.38 6.32 -6.71
N VAL A 189 17.42 5.84 -5.45
CA VAL A 189 17.96 4.53 -5.10
C VAL A 189 17.08 3.41 -5.64
N ALA A 190 15.75 3.53 -5.53
CA ALA A 190 14.82 2.54 -6.06
C ALA A 190 14.89 2.45 -7.59
N ALA A 191 15.05 3.57 -8.29
CA ALA A 191 15.25 3.57 -9.75
C ALA A 191 16.53 2.85 -10.19
N GLN A 192 17.59 2.89 -9.39
CA GLN A 192 18.85 2.21 -9.70
C GLN A 192 18.78 0.72 -9.36
N ILE A 193 18.11 0.36 -8.26
CA ILE A 193 17.79 -1.03 -7.94
C ILE A 193 16.93 -1.65 -9.06
N GLN A 194 15.95 -0.91 -9.59
CA GLN A 194 15.13 -1.38 -10.71
C GLN A 194 15.97 -1.75 -11.95
N LYS A 195 17.03 -0.99 -12.27
CA LYS A 195 17.92 -1.33 -13.39
C LYS A 195 18.67 -2.65 -13.15
N VAL A 196 19.11 -2.88 -11.91
CA VAL A 196 19.77 -4.14 -11.53
C VAL A 196 18.78 -5.29 -11.62
N ILE A 197 17.54 -5.10 -11.16
CA ILE A 197 16.47 -6.09 -11.26
C ILE A 197 16.11 -6.38 -12.72
N ASP A 198 15.99 -5.38 -13.59
CA ASP A 198 15.71 -5.59 -15.01
C ASP A 198 16.85 -6.32 -15.72
N ALA A 199 18.10 -6.08 -15.30
CA ALA A 199 19.26 -6.82 -15.78
C ALA A 199 19.28 -8.27 -15.26
N LEU A 200 18.89 -8.49 -14.00
CA LEU A 200 18.73 -9.82 -13.39
C LEU A 200 17.63 -10.61 -14.12
N ALA A 201 16.50 -9.97 -14.39
CA ALA A 201 15.37 -10.54 -15.11
C ALA A 201 15.62 -10.64 -16.62
N SER A 202 16.69 -10.08 -17.20
CA SER A 202 16.91 -10.20 -18.65
C SER A 202 17.13 -11.64 -19.14
N THR A 203 17.42 -12.58 -18.24
CA THR A 203 17.46 -14.03 -18.50
C THR A 203 16.14 -14.75 -18.25
N SER A 204 15.12 -14.07 -17.70
CA SER A 204 13.78 -14.57 -17.40
C SER A 204 12.72 -13.65 -18.03
N PHE A 205 11.93 -14.15 -18.99
CA PHE A 205 11.01 -13.42 -19.90
C PHE A 205 10.40 -12.05 -19.50
N SER A 206 10.14 -11.72 -18.23
CA SER A 206 10.04 -10.33 -17.74
C SER A 206 10.25 -10.21 -16.22
N THR A 207 10.61 -9.01 -15.73
CA THR A 207 10.66 -8.67 -14.29
C THR A 207 9.33 -8.98 -13.58
N ALA A 208 8.21 -8.65 -14.22
CA ALA A 208 6.89 -8.92 -13.67
C ALA A 208 6.62 -10.42 -13.53
N GLU A 209 7.05 -11.24 -14.50
CA GLU A 209 6.86 -12.69 -14.49
C GLU A 209 7.84 -13.41 -13.54
N PHE A 210 9.06 -12.89 -13.40
CA PHE A 210 10.02 -13.32 -12.39
C PHE A 210 9.48 -13.09 -10.97
N LEU A 211 8.94 -11.90 -10.73
CA LEU A 211 8.29 -11.57 -9.45
C LEU A 211 6.98 -12.35 -9.25
N LYS A 212 6.24 -12.66 -10.34
CA LYS A 212 5.02 -13.48 -10.28
C LYS A 212 5.27 -14.93 -9.88
N LYS A 213 6.43 -15.51 -10.22
CA LYS A 213 6.84 -16.84 -9.74
C LYS A 213 7.07 -16.86 -8.22
N LEU A 214 7.23 -15.70 -7.61
CA LEU A 214 7.36 -15.55 -6.18
C LEU A 214 5.99 -15.33 -5.52
N ASP A 215 4.96 -14.92 -6.27
CA ASP A 215 3.57 -14.74 -5.82
C ASP A 215 2.86 -16.08 -5.54
N PRO A 216 1.95 -16.14 -4.55
CA PRO A 216 1.08 -17.32 -4.36
C PRO A 216 0.12 -17.55 -5.54
#